data_AF-A0AA42SR65-F1
#
_entry.id   AF-A0AA42SR65-F1
#
_cell.length_a   1.000
_cell.length_b   1.000
_cell.length_c   1.000
_cell.angle_alpha   90.00
_cell.angle_beta   90.00
_cell.angle_gamma   90.00
#
_symmetry.space_group_name_H-M   'P 1'
#
loop_
_entity.id
_entity.type
_entity.pdbx_description
1 polymer ?
#
loop_
_entity_poly.entity_id
_entity_poly.type
_entity_poly.pdbx_seq_one_letter_code
_entity_poly.pdbx_strand_id
1 'polypeptide(L)'
;MTGPKLFQPTQQDLDAMKGKLFQRLNQEESFKQDAQAKGVPILKRLVEVAKSDTGQSLVVRKFLLGCYDGQRFPFDLTDFRQLDLNLFQDCMAILAMDRSPTREVHEYLDGPEYKGLVNGGALFEQWAKTVKNFSSTD
;
A
#
# COMPACT_ATOMS: atom_id res chain seq x y z
N MET A 1 47.30 -25.96 -2.73
CA MET A 1 46.25 -25.14 -2.10
C MET A 1 44.91 -25.78 -2.40
N THR A 2 44.30 -26.51 -1.46
CA THR A 2 42.93 -27.03 -1.63
C THR A 2 41.96 -25.87 -1.53
N GLY A 3 41.18 -25.63 -2.59
CA GLY A 3 40.16 -24.58 -2.61
C GLY A 3 39.15 -24.73 -1.46
N PRO A 4 38.39 -23.67 -1.14
CA PRO A 4 37.43 -23.72 -0.04
C PRO A 4 36.43 -24.86 -0.28
N LYS A 5 36.26 -25.72 0.72
CA LYS A 5 35.25 -26.79 0.67
C LYS A 5 33.88 -26.15 0.53
N LEU A 6 33.12 -26.59 -0.48
CA LEU A 6 31.73 -26.22 -0.66
C LEU A 6 30.92 -26.65 0.57
N PHE A 7 29.95 -25.82 0.98
CA PHE A 7 29.02 -26.14 2.05
C PHE A 7 28.22 -27.39 1.67
N GLN A 8 28.29 -28.43 2.51
CA GLN A 8 27.53 -29.67 2.36
C GLN A 8 26.61 -29.83 3.57
N PRO A 9 25.35 -29.37 3.49
CA PRO A 9 24.42 -29.45 4.61
C PRO A 9 24.11 -30.90 4.96
N THR A 10 24.03 -31.16 6.26
CA THR A 10 23.51 -32.44 6.77
C THR A 10 22.00 -32.52 6.53
N GLN A 11 21.42 -33.72 6.68
CA GLN A 11 19.96 -33.87 6.62
C GLN A 11 19.25 -33.00 7.68
N GLN A 12 19.84 -32.88 8.88
CA GLN A 12 19.32 -32.02 9.95
C GLN A 12 19.35 -30.54 9.55
N ASP A 13 20.42 -30.09 8.87
CA ASP A 13 20.49 -28.72 8.35
C ASP A 13 19.42 -28.48 7.29
N LEU A 14 19.21 -29.44 6.39
CA LEU A 14 18.16 -29.38 5.37
C LEU A 14 16.77 -29.28 5.99
N ASP A 15 16.48 -30.08 7.01
CA ASP A 15 15.18 -30.09 7.68
C ASP A 15 14.94 -28.78 8.47
N ALA A 16 15.97 -28.27 9.15
CA ALA A 16 15.91 -26.98 9.83
C ALA A 16 15.71 -25.81 8.84
N MET A 17 16.40 -25.84 7.69
CA MET A 17 16.22 -24.84 6.63
C MET A 17 14.80 -24.89 6.04
N LYS A 18 14.27 -26.09 5.77
CA LYS A 18 12.88 -26.26 5.33
C LYS A 18 11.89 -25.73 6.36
N GLY A 19 12.08 -26.04 7.65
CA GLY A 19 11.23 -25.53 8.73
C GLY A 19 11.22 -24.00 8.78
N LYS A 20 12.40 -23.36 8.72
CA LYS A 20 12.52 -21.89 8.66
C LYS A 20 11.92 -21.28 7.40
N LEU A 21 11.95 -21.99 6.27
CA LEU A 21 11.31 -21.55 5.04
C LEU A 21 9.78 -21.59 5.18
N PHE A 22 9.21 -22.70 5.61
CA PHE A 22 7.77 -22.83 5.82
C PHE A 22 7.22 -21.84 6.84
N GLN A 23 7.96 -21.58 7.93
CA GLN A 23 7.59 -20.56 8.90
C GLN A 23 7.49 -19.16 8.26
N ARG A 24 8.48 -18.80 7.43
CA ARG A 24 8.47 -17.51 6.72
C ARG A 24 7.31 -17.40 5.73
N LEU A 25 7.06 -18.45 4.95
CA LEU A 25 5.92 -18.48 4.01
C LEU A 25 4.59 -18.31 4.75
N ASN A 26 4.41 -19.00 5.87
CA ASN A 26 3.20 -18.86 6.69
C ASN A 26 3.08 -17.45 7.30
N GLN A 27 4.18 -16.83 7.72
CA GLN A 27 4.19 -15.46 8.23
C GLN A 27 3.83 -14.44 7.15
N GLU A 28 4.38 -14.59 5.94
CA GLU A 28 4.06 -13.72 4.81
C GLU A 28 2.60 -13.85 4.39
N GLU A 29 2.08 -15.08 4.32
CA GLU A 29 0.68 -15.33 3.98
C GLU A 29 -0.27 -14.78 5.06
N SER A 30 0.00 -15.04 6.33
CA SER A 30 -0.79 -14.50 7.45
C SER A 30 -0.78 -12.97 7.45
N PHE A 31 0.39 -12.35 7.25
CA PHE A 31 0.50 -10.90 7.17
C PHE A 31 -0.33 -10.34 6.02
N LYS A 32 -0.22 -10.95 4.83
CA LYS A 32 -0.95 -10.52 3.64
C LYS A 32 -2.47 -10.59 3.87
N GLN A 33 -2.97 -11.68 4.43
CA GLN A 33 -4.39 -11.86 4.74
C GLN A 33 -4.88 -10.80 5.73
N ASP A 34 -4.15 -10.59 6.82
CA ASP A 34 -4.49 -9.58 7.83
C ASP A 34 -4.45 -8.16 7.27
N ALA A 35 -3.44 -7.84 6.46
CA ALA A 35 -3.26 -6.54 5.84
C ALA A 35 -4.40 -6.25 4.85
N GLN A 36 -4.82 -7.23 4.06
CA GLN A 36 -5.96 -7.08 3.15
C GLN A 36 -7.27 -6.92 3.90
N ALA A 37 -7.53 -7.75 4.91
CA ALA A 37 -8.76 -7.69 5.70
C ALA A 37 -8.93 -6.32 6.39
N LYS A 38 -7.84 -5.68 6.80
CA LYS A 38 -7.84 -4.34 7.41
C LYS A 38 -7.83 -3.21 6.39
N GLY A 39 -6.99 -3.30 5.37
CA GLY A 39 -6.72 -2.21 4.43
C GLY A 39 -7.89 -1.91 3.50
N VAL A 40 -8.61 -2.94 3.03
CA VAL A 40 -9.74 -2.80 2.11
C VAL A 40 -10.85 -1.87 2.64
N PRO A 41 -11.40 -2.07 3.85
CA PRO A 41 -12.39 -1.14 4.40
C PRO A 41 -11.81 0.25 4.73
N ILE A 42 -10.52 0.34 5.07
CA ILE A 42 -9.82 1.61 5.32
C ILE A 42 -9.67 2.41 4.04
N LEU A 43 -9.39 1.76 2.91
CA LEU A 43 -9.23 2.41 1.61
C LEU A 43 -10.50 3.20 1.26
N LYS A 44 -11.67 2.59 1.48
CA LYS A 44 -12.95 3.28 1.30
C LYS A 44 -13.04 4.55 2.16
N ARG A 45 -12.67 4.45 3.44
CA ARG A 45 -12.71 5.61 4.36
C ARG A 45 -11.78 6.72 3.90
N LEU A 46 -10.55 6.39 3.51
CA LEU A 46 -9.58 7.36 3.00
C LEU A 46 -10.04 8.00 1.68
N VAL A 47 -10.71 7.25 0.80
CA VAL A 47 -11.29 7.80 -0.42
C VAL A 47 -12.34 8.87 -0.12
N GLU A 48 -13.22 8.65 0.86
CA GLU A 48 -14.19 9.66 1.27
C GLU A 48 -13.53 10.89 1.90
N VAL A 49 -12.47 10.71 2.70
CA VAL A 49 -11.66 11.82 3.23
C VAL A 49 -10.99 12.61 2.11
N ALA A 50 -10.43 11.92 1.12
CA ALA A 50 -9.73 12.51 -0.02
C ALA A 50 -10.67 13.26 -0.99
N LYS A 51 -11.99 13.03 -0.94
CA LYS A 51 -12.99 13.81 -1.70
C LYS A 51 -13.24 15.20 -1.10
N SER A 52 -12.90 15.42 0.17
CA SER A 52 -13.09 16.70 0.84
C SER A 52 -12.00 17.72 0.45
N ASP A 53 -12.20 18.97 0.86
CA ASP A 53 -11.31 20.10 0.53
C ASP A 53 -10.64 20.67 1.80
N THR A 54 -9.81 19.83 2.43
CA THR A 54 -9.00 20.23 3.60
C THR A 54 -7.52 19.95 3.32
N GLY A 55 -6.62 20.57 4.09
CA GLY A 55 -5.18 20.25 3.99
C GLY A 55 -4.88 18.77 4.19
N GLN A 56 -5.56 18.12 5.15
CA GLN A 56 -5.44 16.68 5.38
C GLN A 56 -5.96 15.86 4.19
N SER A 57 -7.10 16.26 3.61
CA SER A 57 -7.65 15.61 2.40
C SER A 57 -6.70 15.67 1.22
N LEU A 58 -5.97 16.78 1.04
CA LEU A 58 -4.95 16.89 0.01
C LEU A 58 -3.78 15.93 0.27
N VAL A 59 -3.30 15.82 1.52
CA VAL A 59 -2.24 14.87 1.89
C VAL A 59 -2.68 13.43 1.62
N VAL A 60 -3.89 13.04 2.05
CA VAL A 60 -4.44 11.71 1.77
C VAL A 60 -4.55 11.45 0.26
N ARG A 61 -5.00 12.45 -0.52
CA ARG A 61 -5.10 12.32 -1.98
C ARG A 61 -3.73 12.12 -2.64
N LYS A 62 -2.71 12.89 -2.25
CA LYS A 62 -1.33 12.72 -2.74
C LYS A 62 -0.78 11.35 -2.36
N PHE A 63 -1.04 10.90 -1.14
CA PHE A 63 -0.61 9.57 -0.66
C PHE A 63 -1.23 8.45 -1.51
N LEU A 64 -2.56 8.46 -1.70
CA LEU A 64 -3.24 7.46 -2.53
C LEU A 64 -2.75 7.50 -3.98
N LEU A 65 -2.52 8.68 -4.54
CA LEU A 65 -1.91 8.82 -5.87
C LEU A 65 -0.49 8.23 -5.93
N GLY A 66 0.30 8.35 -4.87
CA GLY A 66 1.61 7.71 -4.77
C GLY A 66 1.55 6.18 -4.71
N CYS A 67 0.52 5.62 -4.06
CA CYS A 67 0.26 4.17 -4.13
C CYS A 67 -0.20 3.73 -5.54
N TYR A 68 -0.90 4.59 -6.27
CA TYR A 68 -1.36 4.30 -7.62
C TYR A 68 -0.23 4.35 -8.66
N ASP A 69 0.62 5.37 -8.59
CA ASP A 69 1.79 5.52 -9.46
C ASP A 69 2.81 6.44 -8.78
N GLY A 70 3.72 5.84 -8.00
CA GLY A 70 4.73 6.57 -7.25
C GLY A 70 5.77 7.28 -8.13
N GLN A 71 5.93 6.86 -9.39
CA GLN A 71 6.83 7.53 -10.33
C GLN A 71 6.18 8.83 -10.86
N ARG A 72 4.88 8.79 -11.16
CA ARG A 72 4.12 9.96 -11.62
C ARG A 72 3.74 10.90 -10.48
N PHE A 73 3.56 10.37 -9.28
CA PHE A 73 3.10 11.11 -8.10
C PHE A 73 4.01 10.81 -6.88
N PRO A 74 5.23 11.36 -6.85
CA PRO A 74 6.07 11.24 -5.67
C PRO A 74 5.37 11.86 -4.45
N PHE A 75 5.48 11.20 -3.30
CA PHE A 75 4.90 11.64 -2.04
C PHE A 75 6.00 12.03 -1.04
N ASP A 76 5.91 13.24 -0.49
CA ASP A 76 6.81 13.71 0.56
C ASP A 76 6.37 13.12 1.91
N LEU A 77 7.24 12.29 2.51
CA LEU A 77 6.94 11.66 3.81
C LEU A 77 6.71 12.67 4.94
N THR A 78 7.18 13.91 4.80
CA THR A 78 6.94 14.96 5.79
C THR A 78 5.50 15.48 5.76
N ASP A 79 4.76 15.30 4.65
CA ASP A 79 3.33 15.64 4.56
C ASP A 79 2.50 14.83 5.58
N PHE A 80 2.97 13.65 6.02
CA PHE A 80 2.30 12.89 7.08
C PHE A 80 2.19 13.63 8.42
N ARG A 81 3.04 14.63 8.70
CA ARG A 81 2.97 15.44 9.93
C ARG A 81 1.70 16.30 10.02
N GLN A 82 1.02 16.49 8.88
CA GLN A 82 -0.22 17.26 8.81
C GLN A 82 -1.46 16.42 9.15
N LEU A 83 -1.33 15.09 9.15
CA LEU A 83 -2.45 14.20 9.43
C LEU A 83 -2.67 14.05 10.94
N ASP A 84 -3.93 13.93 11.33
CA ASP A 84 -4.28 13.38 12.63
C ASP A 84 -3.86 11.91 12.74
N LEU A 85 -3.83 11.41 13.99
CA LEU A 85 -3.36 10.07 14.29
C LEU A 85 -4.16 8.99 13.55
N ASN A 86 -5.47 9.17 13.38
CA ASN A 86 -6.33 8.17 12.76
C ASN A 86 -6.07 8.10 11.25
N LEU A 87 -5.95 9.24 10.58
CA LEU A 87 -5.62 9.30 9.16
C LEU A 87 -4.23 8.77 8.88
N PHE A 88 -3.25 9.08 9.74
CA PHE A 88 -1.91 8.50 9.63
C PHE A 88 -1.94 6.97 9.74
N GLN A 89 -2.64 6.43 10.75
CA GLN A 89 -2.78 4.98 10.93
C GLN A 89 -3.51 4.32 9.76
N ASP A 90 -4.56 4.96 9.25
CA ASP A 90 -5.28 4.49 8.07
C ASP A 90 -4.32 4.44 6.85
N CYS A 91 -3.48 5.45 6.62
CA CYS A 91 -2.45 5.43 5.56
C CYS A 91 -1.45 4.28 5.74
N MET A 92 -1.00 4.01 6.98
CA MET A 92 -0.09 2.88 7.24
C MET A 92 -0.74 1.52 6.96
N ALA A 93 -2.05 1.39 7.23
CA ALA A 93 -2.79 0.18 6.88
C ALA A 93 -2.88 -0.03 5.36
N ILE A 94 -3.02 1.05 4.58
CA ILE A 94 -2.95 0.96 3.11
C ILE A 94 -1.55 0.53 2.65
N LEU A 95 -0.48 1.11 3.19
CA LEU A 95 0.89 0.66 2.85
C LEU A 95 1.13 -0.80 3.21
N ALA A 96 0.61 -1.25 4.36
CA ALA A 96 0.72 -2.65 4.76
C ALA A 96 0.01 -3.59 3.76
N MET A 97 -1.17 -3.19 3.28
CA MET A 97 -1.92 -3.91 2.24
C MET A 97 -1.19 -3.90 0.89
N ASP A 98 -0.65 -2.74 0.50
CA ASP A 98 0.00 -2.50 -0.80
C ASP A 98 1.38 -3.15 -0.91
N ARG A 99 2.05 -3.45 0.22
CA ARG A 99 3.34 -4.16 0.29
C ARG A 99 3.31 -5.59 -0.31
N SER A 100 2.13 -6.18 -0.50
CA SER A 100 1.97 -7.49 -1.13
C SER A 100 0.72 -7.49 -2.00
N PRO A 101 0.75 -6.75 -3.13
CA PRO A 101 -0.45 -6.41 -3.87
C PRO A 101 -1.02 -7.67 -4.52
N THR A 102 -2.32 -7.87 -4.38
CA THR A 102 -3.07 -8.81 -5.23
C THR A 102 -3.76 -8.12 -6.39
N ARG A 103 -3.87 -6.79 -6.30
CA ARG A 103 -4.58 -5.87 -7.19
C ARG A 103 -3.96 -4.49 -7.01
N GLU A 104 -4.10 -3.64 -8.02
CA GLU A 104 -3.76 -2.23 -7.91
C GLU A 104 -4.70 -1.54 -6.91
N VAL A 105 -4.21 -0.50 -6.20
CA VAL A 105 -4.99 0.16 -5.13
C VAL A 105 -6.36 0.65 -5.61
N HIS A 106 -6.45 1.15 -6.84
CA HIS A 106 -7.71 1.67 -7.41
C HIS A 106 -8.69 0.55 -7.80
N GLU A 107 -8.21 -0.65 -8.15
CA GLU A 107 -9.05 -1.78 -8.56
C GLU A 107 -9.89 -2.33 -7.41
N TYR A 108 -9.44 -2.14 -6.16
CA TYR A 108 -10.25 -2.47 -5.00
C TYR A 108 -11.57 -1.70 -4.99
N LEU A 109 -11.65 -0.52 -5.61
CA LEU A 109 -12.85 0.31 -5.64
C LEU A 109 -13.86 -0.10 -6.74
N ASP A 110 -13.45 -0.94 -7.68
CA ASP A 110 -14.29 -1.43 -8.77
C ASP A 110 -15.08 -2.70 -8.41
N GLY A 111 -14.83 -3.25 -7.20
CA GLY A 111 -15.46 -4.45 -6.69
C GLY A 111 -16.97 -4.30 -6.38
N PRO A 112 -17.72 -5.41 -6.32
CA PRO A 112 -19.16 -5.38 -6.05
C PRO A 112 -19.51 -4.85 -4.66
N GLU A 113 -18.60 -4.89 -3.67
CA GLU A 113 -18.87 -4.26 -2.36
C GLU A 113 -18.81 -2.72 -2.39
N TYR A 114 -18.26 -2.14 -3.47
CA TYR A 114 -18.12 -0.69 -3.69
C TYR A 114 -18.89 -0.19 -4.92
N LYS A 115 -19.63 -1.09 -5.56
CA LYS A 115 -20.51 -0.80 -6.71
C LYS A 115 -21.41 0.38 -6.38
N GLY A 116 -21.23 1.48 -7.11
CA GLY A 116 -22.08 2.68 -7.01
C GLY A 116 -21.42 3.93 -6.44
N LEU A 117 -20.15 3.86 -5.98
CA LEU A 117 -19.46 5.06 -5.49
C LEU A 117 -18.62 5.78 -6.57
N VAL A 118 -17.88 5.07 -7.43
CA VAL A 118 -16.98 5.62 -8.48
C VAL A 118 -16.36 4.49 -9.32
N ASN A 119 -15.89 4.77 -10.54
CA ASN A 119 -14.85 3.97 -11.20
C ASN A 119 -13.49 4.38 -10.59
N GLY A 120 -12.78 3.43 -9.99
CA GLY A 120 -11.56 3.71 -9.22
C GLY A 120 -10.48 4.40 -10.04
N GLY A 121 -10.19 3.87 -11.23
CA GLY A 121 -9.21 4.47 -12.14
C GLY A 121 -9.60 5.89 -12.56
N ALA A 122 -10.87 6.11 -12.90
CA ALA A 122 -11.36 7.44 -13.29
C ALA A 122 -11.27 8.47 -12.15
N LEU A 123 -11.56 8.06 -10.90
CA LEU A 123 -11.42 8.92 -9.73
C LEU A 123 -9.95 9.32 -9.51
N PHE A 124 -9.03 8.36 -9.59
CA PHE A 124 -7.61 8.64 -9.41
C PHE A 124 -7.07 9.52 -10.52
N GLU A 125 -7.49 9.32 -11.77
CA GLU A 125 -7.15 10.21 -12.89
C GLU A 125 -7.77 11.61 -12.76
N GLN A 126 -8.96 11.73 -12.15
CA GLN A 126 -9.52 13.03 -11.81
C GLN A 126 -8.64 13.75 -10.78
N TRP A 127 -8.23 13.07 -9.71
CA TRP A 127 -7.32 13.62 -8.71
C TRP A 127 -5.94 13.95 -9.27
N ALA A 128 -5.43 13.14 -10.18
CA ALA A 128 -4.18 13.39 -10.88
C ALA A 128 -4.19 14.74 -11.63
N LYS A 129 -5.33 15.10 -12.21
CA LYS A 129 -5.51 16.40 -12.90
C LYS A 129 -5.58 17.55 -11.90
N THR A 130 -6.22 17.37 -10.75
CA THR A 130 -6.38 18.45 -9.77
C THR A 130 -5.08 18.74 -9.02
N VAL A 131 -4.33 17.72 -8.58
CA VAL A 131 -3.09 17.91 -7.80
C VAL A 131 -2.00 18.59 -8.62
N LYS A 132 -1.88 18.32 -9.93
CA LYS A 132 -0.92 18.99 -10.83
C LYS A 132 -1.16 20.49 -10.97
N ASN A 133 -2.41 20.93 -10.80
CA ASN A 133 -2.75 22.36 -10.88
C ASN A 133 -2.28 23.14 -9.65
N PHE A 134 -2.05 22.48 -8.51
CA PHE A 134 -1.55 23.12 -7.29
C PHE A 134 -0.02 23.27 -7.27
N SER A 135 0.71 22.48 -8.05
CA SER A 135 2.18 22.53 -8.15
C SER A 135 2.70 23.45 -9.27
N SER A 136 1.80 24.16 -9.97
CA SER A 136 2.14 25.03 -11.10
C SER A 136 1.93 26.53 -10.79
N THR A 137 1.67 26.87 -9.53
CA THR A 137 1.69 28.25 -9.04
C THR A 137 2.95 28.44 -8.20
N ASP A 138 4.07 28.58 -8.89
CA ASP A 138 5.28 29.27 -8.43
C ASP A 138 5.50 30.49 -9.34
#